data_AF-A0A9N8DYN0-F1
#
_entry.id   AF-A0A9N8DYN0-F1
#
_cell.length_a   1.000
_cell.length_b   1.000
_cell.length_c   1.000
_cell.angle_alpha   90.00
_cell.angle_beta   90.00
_cell.angle_gamma   90.00
#
_symmetry.space_group_name_H-M   'P 1'
#
loop_
_entity.id
_entity.type
_entity.pdbx_description
1 polymer ?
#
loop_
_entity_poly.entity_id
_entity_poly.type
_entity_poly.pdbx_seq_one_letter_code
_entity_poly.pdbx_strand_id
1 'polypeptide(L)'
;MPRRHRKQKPSHDGPEEPSSTVNNSGGGPRVKIFVVRVALILLAGHTTYVFWTASSVSQILLEASTEVFQPRIKEERPAWARALEIQSNNQNKISSFLGITRGILSNKPMSFFREIQDKIDQEDLAERCHRYGFSVKKQNGNNNSTSLRRIFYGSLIAAESWETLDIVATEAYGVFAGVSFVESNRTQHFIPRPFLWNPENTERLRRLYGTPKLQVRQFINEDPGLMDLFREHQQRQEILKGWKELGMGPEDIGYLGDVDEAFTRDFLRAVQSCDVEEFDYKTHHCDQRKAKMQGFTRVFETSPDCLVKGRKWHHPDMVIGACVENIGDEKKNIIAPREWKQGRAGPHRALGFGSCNGGPINLDNITDNRFPLYSAGDIRMGCGGRSFPIKNPPPNYTTYSAFHMHNFFVDLQALRFKYLTYGHPIDNAMTVPLEELHFDLKMMVRCVKNLTDVAYKHRFGSQQRVKGGIDGALPPYPIYFMDKDYRNRKHEAARLQVEEDEQRQRDNSGKFLVQ
;
A
#
# COMPACT_ATOMS: atom_id res chain seq x y z
N MET A 1 -54.82 31.23 -19.79
CA MET A 1 -55.07 29.94 -20.48
C MET A 1 -53.80 29.51 -21.20
N PRO A 2 -53.42 28.21 -21.23
CA PRO A 2 -53.73 27.17 -20.26
C PRO A 2 -52.53 26.30 -19.80
N ARG A 3 -52.76 25.61 -18.65
CA ARG A 3 -52.22 24.32 -18.17
C ARG A 3 -50.76 24.29 -17.63
N ARG A 4 -50.46 23.69 -16.46
CA ARG A 4 -51.07 22.52 -15.79
C ARG A 4 -50.86 22.52 -14.25
N HIS A 5 -51.87 21.99 -13.56
CA HIS A 5 -51.97 21.69 -12.13
C HIS A 5 -51.12 20.49 -11.66
N ARG A 6 -50.75 20.48 -10.37
CA ARG A 6 -50.63 19.28 -9.52
C ARG A 6 -50.83 19.66 -8.04
N LYS A 7 -52.07 19.64 -7.54
CA LYS A 7 -52.72 18.61 -6.70
C LYS A 7 -51.94 18.21 -5.43
N GLN A 8 -52.47 18.66 -4.30
CA GLN A 8 -52.25 18.18 -2.93
C GLN A 8 -53.29 17.11 -2.52
N LYS A 9 -52.97 16.42 -1.41
CA LYS A 9 -53.76 15.58 -0.48
C LYS A 9 -53.88 14.06 -0.78
N PRO A 10 -54.13 13.19 0.24
CA PRO A 10 -54.28 13.45 1.69
C PRO A 10 -53.50 12.53 2.66
N SER A 11 -53.53 12.96 3.92
CA SER A 11 -53.30 12.25 5.18
C SER A 11 -54.27 11.08 5.41
N HIS A 12 -53.79 10.03 6.09
CA HIS A 12 -54.63 9.03 6.75
C HIS A 12 -54.18 8.84 8.20
N ASP A 13 -55.12 9.09 9.10
CA ASP A 13 -55.09 8.78 10.53
C ASP A 13 -55.40 7.29 10.78
N GLY A 14 -54.69 6.71 11.76
CA GLY A 14 -55.14 5.73 12.78
C GLY A 14 -55.66 4.34 12.35
N PRO A 15 -55.66 3.32 13.25
CA PRO A 15 -55.73 3.47 14.70
C PRO A 15 -54.75 2.64 15.55
N GLU A 16 -54.81 3.02 16.84
CA GLU A 16 -54.28 2.53 18.10
C GLU A 16 -54.30 0.99 18.39
N GLU A 17 -53.23 0.55 19.07
CA GLU A 17 -53.14 -0.33 20.26
C GLU A 17 -53.68 -1.79 20.25
N PRO A 18 -53.14 -2.73 21.08
CA PRO A 18 -52.69 -2.49 22.46
C PRO A 18 -51.41 -3.17 22.96
N SER A 19 -50.99 -2.61 24.09
CA SER A 19 -50.07 -3.15 25.08
C SER A 19 -50.43 -4.57 25.54
N SER A 20 -49.39 -5.40 25.74
CA SER A 20 -49.43 -6.45 26.75
C SER A 20 -48.03 -6.71 27.31
N THR A 21 -47.87 -6.31 28.58
CA THR A 21 -46.96 -6.93 29.55
C THR A 21 -47.15 -8.46 29.60
N VAL A 22 -46.07 -9.22 29.85
CA VAL A 22 -45.99 -10.33 30.84
C VAL A 22 -44.67 -11.13 30.71
N ASN A 23 -43.97 -11.19 31.84
CA ASN A 23 -43.13 -12.24 32.46
C ASN A 23 -41.96 -12.95 31.73
N ASN A 24 -40.77 -12.64 32.26
CA ASN A 24 -39.78 -13.55 32.85
C ASN A 24 -40.12 -15.05 32.88
N SER A 25 -39.25 -15.88 32.28
CA SER A 25 -38.45 -16.92 32.98
C SER A 25 -37.76 -17.88 31.99
N GLY A 26 -36.55 -18.34 32.34
CA GLY A 26 -35.76 -19.34 31.60
C GLY A 26 -34.47 -18.71 31.05
N GLY A 27 -33.27 -18.95 31.58
CA GLY A 27 -32.73 -20.17 32.16
C GLY A 27 -31.69 -20.74 31.20
N GLY A 28 -30.47 -20.18 31.21
CA GLY A 28 -29.34 -20.64 30.38
C GLY A 28 -28.00 -20.43 31.11
N PRO A 29 -27.03 -21.34 30.96
CA PRO A 29 -26.02 -21.61 31.99
C PRO A 29 -24.89 -20.58 32.02
N ARG A 30 -24.52 -20.17 33.25
CA ARG A 30 -23.34 -19.35 33.56
C ARG A 30 -22.08 -20.22 33.48
N VAL A 31 -21.19 -19.89 32.56
CA VAL A 31 -19.79 -20.35 32.55
C VAL A 31 -19.05 -19.66 33.70
N LYS A 32 -18.59 -20.44 34.67
CA LYS A 32 -17.72 -19.96 35.76
C LYS A 32 -16.28 -19.88 35.26
N ILE A 33 -15.74 -18.68 35.17
CA ILE A 33 -14.30 -18.44 35.01
C ILE A 33 -13.69 -18.41 36.42
N PHE A 34 -12.82 -19.36 36.72
CA PHE A 34 -11.98 -19.34 37.92
C PHE A 34 -10.85 -18.32 37.73
N VAL A 35 -10.81 -17.31 38.61
CA VAL A 35 -9.66 -16.42 38.77
C VAL A 35 -8.85 -16.94 39.95
N VAL A 36 -7.66 -17.49 39.67
CA VAL A 36 -6.68 -17.83 40.71
C VAL A 36 -5.92 -16.55 41.07
N ARG A 37 -6.11 -16.06 42.30
CA ARG A 37 -5.27 -15.03 42.90
C ARG A 37 -4.10 -15.72 43.61
N VAL A 38 -2.88 -15.46 43.14
CA VAL A 38 -1.66 -15.78 43.88
C VAL A 38 -1.35 -14.60 44.80
N ALA A 39 -1.33 -14.85 46.10
CA ALA A 39 -0.91 -13.91 47.13
C ALA A 39 0.61 -14.02 47.31
N LEU A 40 1.33 -12.90 47.16
CA LEU A 40 2.74 -12.79 47.49
C LEU A 40 2.85 -12.25 48.93
N ILE A 41 3.44 -13.04 49.82
CA ILE A 41 3.77 -12.65 51.19
C ILE A 41 5.18 -12.06 51.17
N LEU A 42 5.28 -10.79 51.60
CA LEU A 42 6.53 -10.12 51.94
C LEU A 42 6.83 -10.34 53.43
N LEU A 43 8.01 -10.87 53.74
CA LEU A 43 8.63 -10.71 55.05
C LEU A 43 10.08 -10.25 54.89
N ALA A 44 10.39 -9.25 55.69
CA ALA A 44 11.64 -8.48 55.72
C ALA A 44 12.76 -9.21 56.47
N GLY A 45 14.00 -8.78 56.22
CA GLY A 45 15.16 -9.11 57.06
C GLY A 45 16.47 -8.55 56.53
N HIS A 46 16.98 -7.50 57.18
CA HIS A 46 18.37 -7.00 57.15
C HIS A 46 19.39 -8.15 57.39
N THR A 47 20.69 -8.14 57.03
CA THR A 47 21.74 -7.13 57.25
C THR A 47 23.07 -7.66 56.63
N THR A 48 23.83 -6.78 55.95
CA THR A 48 25.32 -6.61 55.93
C THR A 48 26.35 -7.70 55.58
N TYR A 49 27.13 -7.38 54.52
CA TYR A 49 28.61 -7.35 54.34
C TYR A 49 29.51 -8.60 54.08
N VAL A 50 30.50 -8.35 53.20
CA VAL A 50 31.86 -8.93 53.01
C VAL A 50 32.12 -9.93 51.85
N PHE A 51 32.55 -9.40 50.70
CA PHE A 51 33.85 -9.54 49.98
C PHE A 51 34.66 -10.88 49.88
N TRP A 52 35.20 -11.12 48.66
CA TRP A 52 36.29 -12.05 48.20
C TRP A 52 35.91 -13.56 48.11
N THR A 53 36.30 -14.41 47.15
CA THR A 53 37.24 -14.38 46.00
C THR A 53 36.93 -15.52 45.02
N ALA A 54 37.53 -15.42 43.83
CA ALA A 54 37.51 -16.39 42.74
C ALA A 54 38.21 -17.74 43.02
N SER A 55 37.96 -18.67 42.08
CA SER A 55 38.82 -19.77 41.62
C SER A 55 38.54 -21.20 42.14
N SER A 56 38.12 -22.02 41.16
CA SER A 56 38.61 -23.38 40.88
C SER A 56 38.24 -24.51 41.83
N VAL A 57 37.24 -25.33 41.46
CA VAL A 57 37.42 -26.79 41.29
C VAL A 57 36.43 -27.26 40.21
N SER A 58 36.97 -27.49 39.02
CA SER A 58 36.39 -28.36 38.00
C SER A 58 36.66 -29.82 38.35
N GLN A 59 35.85 -30.71 37.76
CA GLN A 59 36.02 -32.16 37.61
C GLN A 59 35.40 -33.08 38.67
N ILE A 60 34.75 -34.09 38.11
CA ILE A 60 34.14 -35.27 38.73
C ILE A 60 32.67 -35.05 39.12
N LEU A 61 31.81 -35.10 38.11
CA LEU A 61 30.54 -35.85 38.10
C LEU A 61 29.99 -35.79 36.66
N LEU A 62 30.71 -36.48 35.77
CA LEU A 62 30.22 -36.91 34.46
C LEU A 62 29.85 -38.39 34.61
N GLU A 63 28.87 -38.84 33.83
CA GLU A 63 28.40 -40.23 33.68
C GLU A 63 27.29 -40.67 34.65
N ALA A 64 26.05 -40.32 34.29
CA ALA A 64 24.91 -41.24 34.14
C ALA A 64 23.58 -40.49 34.26
N SER A 65 23.05 -39.95 33.15
CA SER A 65 21.61 -39.81 32.85
C SER A 65 21.37 -38.80 31.73
N THR A 66 21.66 -39.20 30.49
CA THR A 66 21.17 -38.49 29.30
C THR A 66 20.62 -39.50 28.30
N GLU A 67 19.46 -40.05 28.61
CA GLU A 67 18.48 -40.42 27.58
C GLU A 67 17.26 -39.52 27.77
N VAL A 68 17.48 -38.22 27.53
CA VAL A 68 16.38 -37.29 27.31
C VAL A 68 16.01 -37.41 25.84
N PHE A 69 14.77 -37.84 25.63
CA PHE A 69 14.02 -37.82 24.38
C PHE A 69 14.23 -36.46 23.68
N GLN A 70 15.19 -36.37 22.76
CA GLN A 70 15.30 -35.23 21.86
C GLN A 70 14.31 -35.49 20.72
N PRO A 71 13.22 -34.71 20.59
CA PRO A 71 12.47 -34.73 19.35
C PRO A 71 13.47 -34.36 18.25
N ARG A 72 13.60 -35.21 17.23
CA ARG A 72 14.25 -34.84 15.96
C ARG A 72 13.45 -33.70 15.36
N ILE A 73 13.73 -32.48 15.81
CA ILE A 73 13.43 -31.27 15.04
C ILE A 73 14.35 -31.42 13.83
N LYS A 74 13.79 -31.87 12.70
CA LYS A 74 14.47 -31.68 11.42
C LYS A 74 14.74 -30.18 11.35
N GLU A 75 16.02 -29.79 11.36
CA GLU A 75 16.42 -28.44 11.00
C GLU A 75 15.99 -28.23 9.55
N GLU A 76 14.74 -27.84 9.36
CA GLU A 76 14.27 -27.39 8.07
C GLU A 76 15.05 -26.14 7.74
N ARG A 77 15.86 -26.22 6.67
CA ARG A 77 16.55 -25.04 6.15
C ARG A 77 15.50 -23.94 5.99
N PRO A 78 15.73 -22.76 6.56
CA PRO A 78 14.77 -21.67 6.49
C PRO A 78 14.50 -21.33 5.02
N ALA A 79 13.27 -20.91 4.71
CA ALA A 79 12.81 -20.73 3.33
C ALA A 79 13.72 -19.82 2.49
N TRP A 80 14.39 -18.84 3.11
CA TRP A 80 15.38 -17.99 2.44
C TRP A 80 16.60 -18.76 1.92
N ALA A 81 17.07 -19.81 2.62
CA ALA A 81 18.19 -20.62 2.17
C ALA A 81 17.80 -21.46 0.94
N ARG A 82 16.55 -21.97 0.92
CA ARG A 82 15.97 -22.62 -0.27
C ARG A 82 15.77 -21.63 -1.41
N ALA A 83 15.35 -20.40 -1.13
CA ALA A 83 15.20 -19.35 -2.14
C ALA A 83 16.55 -18.98 -2.78
N LEU A 84 17.63 -18.88 -1.98
CA LEU A 84 18.99 -18.67 -2.48
C LEU A 84 19.49 -19.84 -3.34
N GLU A 85 19.17 -21.08 -2.97
CA GLU A 85 19.52 -22.27 -3.75
C GLU A 85 18.72 -22.35 -5.07
N ILE A 86 17.44 -21.97 -5.05
CA ILE A 86 16.63 -21.81 -6.27
C ILE A 86 17.19 -20.69 -7.14
N GLN A 87 17.67 -19.60 -6.53
CA GLN A 87 18.28 -18.47 -7.22
C GLN A 87 19.63 -18.85 -7.83
N SER A 88 20.47 -19.62 -7.12
CA SER A 88 21.75 -20.11 -7.62
C SER A 88 21.56 -21.13 -8.75
N ASN A 89 20.64 -22.07 -8.59
CA ASN A 89 20.39 -23.12 -9.58
C ASN A 89 19.69 -22.58 -10.85
N ASN A 90 19.01 -21.43 -10.74
CA ASN A 90 18.43 -20.73 -11.87
C ASN A 90 19.28 -19.55 -12.36
N GLN A 91 20.55 -19.38 -11.95
CA GLN A 91 21.38 -18.22 -12.35
C GLN A 91 21.39 -17.97 -13.87
N ASN A 92 21.34 -19.02 -14.70
CA ASN A 92 21.26 -18.89 -16.16
C ASN A 92 19.89 -18.44 -16.70
N LYS A 93 18.78 -18.66 -15.96
CA LYS A 93 17.46 -18.06 -16.25
C LYS A 93 17.29 -16.70 -15.57
N ILE A 94 17.97 -16.47 -14.45
CA ILE A 94 17.99 -15.21 -13.70
C ILE A 94 18.89 -14.18 -14.38
N SER A 95 19.77 -14.56 -15.31
CA SER A 95 20.44 -13.57 -16.16
C SER A 95 19.42 -12.75 -16.99
N SER A 96 18.26 -13.32 -17.33
CA SER A 96 17.12 -12.57 -17.90
C SER A 96 16.41 -11.63 -16.91
N PHE A 97 16.65 -11.83 -15.59
CA PHE A 97 16.22 -10.94 -14.50
C PHE A 97 17.23 -9.83 -14.19
N LEU A 98 18.43 -9.83 -14.78
CA LEU A 98 19.45 -8.80 -14.53
C LEU A 98 19.17 -7.47 -15.26
N GLY A 99 18.13 -7.42 -16.08
CA GLY A 99 17.64 -6.19 -16.72
C GLY A 99 16.25 -5.82 -16.24
N ILE A 100 15.92 -4.53 -16.31
CA ILE A 100 14.55 -4.06 -16.12
C ILE A 100 13.70 -4.66 -17.22
N THR A 101 12.77 -5.53 -16.84
CA THR A 101 11.90 -6.24 -17.79
C THR A 101 10.98 -5.25 -18.50
N ARG A 102 10.80 -5.44 -19.81
CA ARG A 102 10.00 -4.51 -20.62
C ARG A 102 8.50 -4.61 -20.31
N GLY A 103 7.99 -5.82 -20.09
CA GLY A 103 6.55 -6.08 -20.03
C GLY A 103 5.88 -5.90 -21.39
N ILE A 104 4.56 -5.82 -21.37
CA ILE A 104 3.75 -5.55 -22.56
C ILE A 104 3.53 -4.04 -22.62
N LEU A 105 4.00 -3.39 -23.69
CA LEU A 105 3.78 -1.95 -23.86
C LEU A 105 2.65 -1.69 -24.86
N SER A 106 2.05 -0.51 -24.74
CA SER A 106 1.19 0.06 -25.76
C SER A 106 1.98 0.32 -27.04
N ASN A 107 1.32 0.09 -28.18
CA ASN A 107 1.83 0.47 -29.50
C ASN A 107 1.38 1.88 -29.91
N LYS A 108 0.59 2.57 -29.07
CA LYS A 108 0.13 3.91 -29.35
C LYS A 108 1.27 4.91 -29.16
N PRO A 109 1.34 5.95 -30.00
CA PRO A 109 2.29 7.03 -29.81
C PRO A 109 1.94 7.82 -28.54
N MET A 110 2.93 8.50 -27.94
CA MET A 110 2.69 9.36 -26.78
C MET A 110 1.62 10.44 -27.03
N SER A 111 1.46 10.91 -28.27
CA SER A 111 0.42 11.87 -28.65
C SER A 111 -1.01 11.38 -28.38
N PHE A 112 -1.26 10.06 -28.49
CA PHE A 112 -2.55 9.46 -28.15
C PHE A 112 -2.90 9.68 -26.67
N PHE A 113 -1.93 9.44 -25.77
CA PHE A 113 -2.15 9.66 -24.34
C PHE A 113 -2.16 11.14 -23.97
N ARG A 114 -1.37 11.97 -24.66
CA ARG A 114 -1.37 13.44 -24.49
C ARG A 114 -2.72 14.06 -24.74
N GLU A 115 -3.38 13.67 -25.82
CA GLU A 115 -4.70 14.20 -26.15
C GLU A 115 -5.72 13.95 -25.01
N ILE A 116 -5.65 12.79 -24.37
CA ILE A 116 -6.51 12.44 -23.23
C ILE A 116 -6.13 13.26 -22.00
N GLN A 117 -4.84 13.38 -21.70
CA GLN A 117 -4.32 14.18 -20.60
C GLN A 117 -4.68 15.65 -20.74
N ASP A 118 -4.57 16.21 -21.95
CA ASP A 118 -4.87 17.61 -22.24
C ASP A 118 -6.37 17.89 -22.07
N LYS A 119 -7.24 16.95 -22.50
CA LYS A 119 -8.69 17.04 -22.23
C LYS A 119 -8.98 17.10 -20.74
N ILE A 120 -8.35 16.23 -19.94
CA ILE A 120 -8.51 16.24 -18.47
C ILE A 120 -7.99 17.54 -17.89
N ASP A 121 -6.81 18.01 -18.32
CA ASP A 121 -6.16 19.22 -17.81
C ASP A 121 -6.95 20.50 -18.11
N GLN A 122 -7.65 20.54 -19.25
CA GLN A 122 -8.48 21.66 -19.71
C GLN A 122 -9.90 21.68 -19.11
N GLU A 123 -10.28 20.69 -18.30
CA GLU A 123 -11.56 20.73 -17.59
C GLU A 123 -11.72 21.99 -16.72
N ASP A 124 -12.96 22.46 -16.58
CA ASP A 124 -13.28 23.64 -15.79
C ASP A 124 -12.83 23.48 -14.34
N LEU A 125 -12.15 24.50 -13.82
CA LEU A 125 -11.57 24.45 -12.48
C LEU A 125 -12.64 24.34 -11.39
N ALA A 126 -13.78 25.03 -11.53
CA ALA A 126 -14.83 24.99 -10.53
C ALA A 126 -15.51 23.62 -10.51
N GLU A 127 -15.78 23.03 -11.68
CA GLU A 127 -16.29 21.66 -11.78
C GLU A 127 -15.30 20.64 -11.19
N ARG A 128 -14.00 20.76 -11.51
CA ARG A 128 -12.96 19.88 -10.95
C ARG A 128 -12.90 19.98 -9.42
N CYS A 129 -12.88 21.18 -8.86
CA CYS A 129 -12.86 21.34 -7.40
C CYS A 129 -14.15 20.80 -6.77
N HIS A 130 -15.30 21.08 -7.37
CA HIS A 130 -16.60 20.60 -6.88
C HIS A 130 -16.70 19.06 -6.86
N ARG A 131 -16.12 18.38 -7.86
CA ARG A 131 -16.10 16.90 -7.98
C ARG A 131 -15.56 16.22 -6.71
N TYR A 132 -14.57 16.81 -6.06
CA TYR A 132 -13.95 16.30 -4.84
C TYR A 132 -14.41 17.01 -3.56
N GLY A 133 -15.32 17.98 -3.69
CA GLY A 133 -15.78 18.84 -2.60
C GLY A 133 -14.69 19.75 -2.06
N PHE A 134 -13.82 20.23 -2.95
CA PHE A 134 -12.83 21.27 -2.68
C PHE A 134 -13.38 22.64 -3.02
N SER A 135 -12.77 23.69 -2.47
CA SER A 135 -13.08 25.06 -2.84
C SER A 135 -12.19 25.51 -4.00
N VAL A 136 -12.69 26.41 -4.84
CA VAL A 136 -11.86 27.07 -5.85
C VAL A 136 -10.94 28.06 -5.14
N LYS A 137 -9.65 28.04 -5.48
CA LYS A 137 -8.68 29.04 -4.99
C LYS A 137 -9.20 30.44 -5.24
N LYS A 138 -9.42 31.21 -4.17
CA LYS A 138 -9.78 32.63 -4.32
C LYS A 138 -8.61 33.35 -4.98
N GLN A 139 -8.82 33.85 -6.19
CA GLN A 139 -7.88 34.78 -6.81
C GLN A 139 -7.91 36.08 -6.00
N ASN A 140 -6.94 36.26 -5.10
CA ASN A 140 -6.80 37.52 -4.39
C ASN A 140 -6.40 38.59 -5.43
N GLY A 141 -7.29 39.58 -5.61
CA GLY A 141 -7.41 40.44 -6.79
C GLY A 141 -6.26 41.38 -7.16
N ASN A 142 -5.01 41.10 -6.77
CA ASN A 142 -3.83 41.84 -7.23
C ASN A 142 -2.65 40.94 -7.67
N ASN A 143 -2.73 39.62 -7.51
CA ASN A 143 -1.69 38.70 -8.00
C ASN A 143 -2.33 37.60 -8.84
N ASN A 144 -2.26 37.75 -10.17
CA ASN A 144 -2.67 36.73 -11.17
C ASN A 144 -1.82 35.43 -11.14
N SER A 145 -0.95 35.24 -10.14
CA SER A 145 -0.17 34.03 -9.99
C SER A 145 -0.85 33.10 -8.99
N THR A 146 -1.87 32.37 -9.42
CA THR A 146 -2.27 31.13 -8.75
C THR A 146 -1.24 30.06 -9.12
N SER A 147 -0.03 30.15 -8.55
CA SER A 147 0.97 29.12 -8.78
C SER A 147 0.39 27.77 -8.34
N LEU A 148 0.47 26.79 -9.22
CA LEU A 148 0.06 25.42 -8.92
C LEU A 148 0.91 24.91 -7.76
N ARG A 149 0.28 24.23 -6.79
CA ARG A 149 1.05 23.56 -5.73
C ARG A 149 1.95 22.52 -6.38
N ARG A 150 3.21 22.48 -5.95
CA ARG A 150 4.17 21.50 -6.44
C ARG A 150 3.95 20.18 -5.71
N ILE A 151 4.01 19.08 -6.45
CA ILE A 151 3.89 17.74 -5.89
C ILE A 151 5.23 17.04 -6.02
N PHE A 152 5.72 16.47 -4.92
CA PHE A 152 6.92 15.65 -4.86
C PHE A 152 6.52 14.20 -4.65
N TYR A 153 6.79 13.36 -5.65
CA TYR A 153 6.46 11.94 -5.62
C TYR A 153 7.61 11.12 -5.06
N GLY A 154 7.29 10.14 -4.23
CA GLY A 154 8.25 9.20 -3.68
C GLY A 154 7.70 7.78 -3.67
N SER A 155 8.53 6.85 -4.08
CA SER A 155 8.22 5.41 -4.00
C SER A 155 9.49 4.59 -3.81
N LEU A 156 9.31 3.40 -3.23
CA LEU A 156 10.31 2.36 -3.37
C LEU A 156 10.27 1.80 -4.78
N ILE A 157 11.43 1.40 -5.29
CA ILE A 157 11.56 0.73 -6.58
C ILE A 157 12.48 -0.48 -6.42
N ALA A 158 12.18 -1.52 -7.15
CA ALA A 158 12.84 -2.80 -7.14
C ALA A 158 13.01 -3.29 -8.59
N ALA A 159 12.26 -4.32 -8.98
CA ALA A 159 12.33 -4.95 -10.30
C ALA A 159 11.03 -4.72 -11.10
N GLU A 160 10.37 -3.58 -10.88
CA GLU A 160 9.18 -3.20 -11.62
C GLU A 160 9.50 -3.07 -13.11
N SER A 161 8.54 -3.48 -13.93
CA SER A 161 8.68 -3.47 -15.36
C SER A 161 8.51 -2.07 -15.94
N TRP A 162 9.04 -1.87 -17.15
CA TRP A 162 8.73 -0.66 -17.92
C TRP A 162 7.23 -0.52 -18.18
N GLU A 163 6.49 -1.62 -18.30
CA GLU A 163 5.02 -1.61 -18.41
C GLU A 163 4.35 -0.93 -17.21
N THR A 164 4.66 -1.34 -15.98
CA THR A 164 4.05 -0.73 -14.78
C THR A 164 4.43 0.74 -14.65
N LEU A 165 5.68 1.07 -14.93
CA LEU A 165 6.17 2.45 -14.90
C LEU A 165 5.50 3.33 -15.96
N ASP A 166 5.30 2.81 -17.18
CA ASP A 166 4.60 3.52 -18.25
C ASP A 166 3.14 3.80 -17.87
N ILE A 167 2.45 2.85 -17.24
CA ILE A 167 1.06 3.04 -16.78
C ILE A 167 0.98 4.21 -15.79
N VAL A 168 1.80 4.21 -14.74
CA VAL A 168 1.78 5.27 -13.71
C VAL A 168 2.26 6.60 -14.24
N ALA A 169 3.35 6.61 -15.01
CA ALA A 169 3.86 7.83 -15.58
C ALA A 169 2.91 8.44 -16.62
N THR A 170 2.09 7.64 -17.30
CA THR A 170 1.06 8.16 -18.20
C THR A 170 -0.04 8.90 -17.44
N GLU A 171 -0.37 8.53 -16.20
CA GLU A 171 -1.25 9.36 -15.37
C GLU A 171 -0.56 10.66 -14.94
N ALA A 172 0.67 10.54 -14.47
CA ALA A 172 1.36 11.60 -13.76
C ALA A 172 2.29 12.47 -14.63
N TYR A 173 2.34 12.27 -15.95
CA TYR A 173 3.32 12.97 -16.79
C TYR A 173 3.21 14.48 -16.64
N GLY A 174 4.34 15.12 -16.33
CA GLY A 174 4.46 16.57 -16.19
C GLY A 174 3.69 17.15 -14.99
N VAL A 175 3.21 16.30 -14.07
CA VAL A 175 2.51 16.74 -12.86
C VAL A 175 3.52 16.97 -11.72
N PHE A 176 4.51 16.09 -11.57
CA PHE A 176 5.43 16.11 -10.44
C PHE A 176 6.56 17.13 -10.63
N ALA A 177 6.75 17.96 -9.61
CA ALA A 177 7.87 18.90 -9.52
C ALA A 177 9.19 18.20 -9.15
N GLY A 178 9.11 17.05 -8.47
CA GLY A 178 10.25 16.20 -8.16
C GLY A 178 9.83 14.76 -7.91
N VAL A 179 10.69 13.80 -8.25
CA VAL A 179 10.46 12.37 -8.06
C VAL A 179 11.69 11.73 -7.41
N SER A 180 11.49 11.05 -6.28
CA SER A 180 12.55 10.30 -5.60
C SER A 180 12.17 8.83 -5.49
N PHE A 181 12.82 8.00 -6.30
CA PHE A 181 12.77 6.54 -6.12
C PHE A 181 13.86 6.07 -5.18
N VAL A 182 13.63 4.96 -4.47
CA VAL A 182 14.63 4.33 -3.61
C VAL A 182 14.71 2.85 -3.90
N GLU A 183 15.87 2.38 -4.34
CA GLU A 183 16.17 0.97 -4.56
C GLU A 183 17.01 0.40 -3.41
N SER A 184 16.68 -0.80 -2.93
CA SER A 184 17.51 -1.52 -1.96
C SER A 184 18.30 -2.67 -2.59
N ASN A 185 19.46 -2.96 -2.02
CA ASN A 185 20.27 -4.15 -2.31
C ASN A 185 19.79 -5.42 -1.59
N ARG A 186 18.68 -5.34 -0.84
CA ARG A 186 18.06 -6.45 -0.12
C ARG A 186 16.54 -6.44 -0.35
N THR A 187 15.91 -7.61 -0.35
CA THR A 187 14.45 -7.72 -0.24
C THR A 187 13.99 -7.42 1.19
N GLN A 188 12.68 -7.33 1.43
CA GLN A 188 12.12 -7.21 2.78
C GLN A 188 12.58 -8.34 3.72
N HIS A 189 12.86 -9.53 3.19
CA HIS A 189 13.37 -10.68 3.96
C HIS A 189 14.89 -10.85 3.86
N PHE A 190 15.61 -9.74 3.70
CA PHE A 190 17.07 -9.71 3.68
C PHE A 190 17.75 -10.58 2.60
N ILE A 191 17.03 -10.91 1.53
CA ILE A 191 17.61 -11.65 0.41
C ILE A 191 18.40 -10.66 -0.46
N PRO A 192 19.69 -10.93 -0.78
CA PRO A 192 20.49 -10.09 -1.66
C PRO A 192 19.87 -9.89 -3.05
N ARG A 193 19.92 -8.66 -3.55
CA ARG A 193 19.54 -8.30 -4.93
C ARG A 193 20.51 -7.26 -5.50
N PRO A 194 20.80 -7.30 -6.81
CA PRO A 194 21.57 -6.26 -7.47
C PRO A 194 20.74 -4.96 -7.61
N PHE A 195 21.45 -3.84 -7.74
CA PHE A 195 20.84 -2.58 -8.18
C PHE A 195 20.59 -2.63 -9.69
N LEU A 196 19.37 -2.33 -10.11
CA LEU A 196 18.95 -2.34 -11.52
C LEU A 196 18.91 -0.92 -12.12
N TRP A 197 18.81 0.11 -11.27
CA TRP A 197 18.56 1.48 -11.70
C TRP A 197 19.86 2.29 -11.80
N ASN A 198 20.49 2.20 -12.96
CA ASN A 198 21.69 2.97 -13.31
C ASN A 198 21.33 4.39 -13.86
N PRO A 199 22.33 5.26 -14.15
CA PRO A 199 22.08 6.60 -14.68
C PRO A 199 21.30 6.63 -16.02
N GLU A 200 21.52 5.66 -16.91
CA GLU A 200 20.81 5.56 -18.19
C GLU A 200 19.31 5.29 -17.98
N ASN A 201 18.99 4.31 -17.12
CA ASN A 201 17.62 4.00 -16.74
C ASN A 201 16.95 5.19 -16.02
N THR A 202 17.71 5.91 -15.19
CA THR A 202 17.23 7.13 -14.51
C THR A 202 16.88 8.24 -15.52
N GLU A 203 17.68 8.41 -16.57
CA GLU A 203 17.40 9.39 -17.62
C GLU A 203 16.15 9.00 -18.44
N ARG A 204 15.95 7.70 -18.67
CA ARG A 204 14.69 7.22 -19.25
C ARG A 204 13.50 7.50 -18.35
N LEU A 205 13.62 7.32 -17.04
CA LEU A 205 12.57 7.66 -16.07
C LEU A 205 12.23 9.17 -16.09
N ARG A 206 13.22 10.06 -16.21
CA ARG A 206 12.98 11.52 -16.34
C ARG A 206 12.11 11.85 -17.54
N ARG A 207 12.44 11.27 -18.70
CA ARG A 207 11.63 11.43 -19.92
C ARG A 207 10.23 10.84 -19.75
N LEU A 208 10.14 9.68 -19.10
CA LEU A 208 8.89 8.97 -18.90
C LEU A 208 7.92 9.73 -17.98
N TYR A 209 8.41 10.30 -16.88
CA TYR A 209 7.58 11.11 -15.95
C TYR A 209 7.42 12.56 -16.39
N GLY A 210 8.18 13.02 -17.39
CA GLY A 210 8.12 14.40 -17.87
C GLY A 210 8.68 15.41 -16.88
N THR A 211 9.69 15.03 -16.10
CA THR A 211 10.35 15.92 -15.13
C THR A 211 11.86 15.68 -15.09
N PRO A 212 12.70 16.73 -15.20
CA PRO A 212 14.14 16.58 -15.08
C PRO A 212 14.58 16.32 -13.62
N LYS A 213 13.72 16.66 -12.65
CA LYS A 213 13.98 16.52 -11.22
C LYS A 213 13.59 15.12 -10.72
N LEU A 214 14.19 14.09 -11.32
CA LEU A 214 14.01 12.71 -10.90
C LEU A 214 15.35 12.08 -10.54
N GLN A 215 15.36 11.37 -9.41
CA GLN A 215 16.51 10.60 -8.96
C GLN A 215 16.10 9.23 -8.43
N VAL A 216 17.04 8.28 -8.54
CA VAL A 216 16.95 6.98 -7.88
C VAL A 216 18.06 6.92 -6.84
N ARG A 217 17.68 6.77 -5.57
CA ARG A 217 18.60 6.63 -4.44
C ARG A 217 18.81 5.16 -4.14
N GLN A 218 20.00 4.85 -3.63
CA GLN A 218 20.31 3.52 -3.14
C GLN A 218 20.13 3.48 -1.63
N PHE A 219 19.53 2.40 -1.12
CA PHE A 219 19.42 2.08 0.29
C PHE A 219 20.19 0.80 0.57
N ILE A 220 21.29 0.94 1.31
CA ILE A 220 22.15 -0.17 1.74
C ILE A 220 22.03 -0.27 3.25
N ASN A 221 21.47 -1.38 3.72
CA ASN A 221 21.43 -1.70 5.14
C ASN A 221 21.62 -3.21 5.32
N GLU A 222 22.76 -3.57 5.90
CA GLU A 222 23.22 -4.95 6.11
C GLU A 222 22.82 -5.54 7.46
N ASP A 223 21.92 -4.89 8.20
CA ASP A 223 21.37 -5.45 9.44
C ASP A 223 20.37 -6.59 9.10
N PRO A 224 20.69 -7.86 9.43
CA PRO A 224 19.77 -8.99 9.21
C PRO A 224 18.54 -8.94 10.14
N GLY A 225 18.58 -8.18 11.24
CA GLY A 225 17.43 -7.95 12.11
C GLY A 225 16.38 -7.02 11.50
N LEU A 226 16.74 -6.32 10.42
CA LEU A 226 15.85 -5.43 9.69
C LEU A 226 15.05 -6.22 8.64
N MET A 227 13.87 -6.69 9.00
CA MET A 227 13.01 -7.54 8.14
C MET A 227 11.64 -6.91 7.87
N ASP A 228 10.90 -7.46 6.92
CA ASP A 228 9.51 -7.11 6.61
C ASP A 228 9.30 -5.60 6.34
N LEU A 229 8.15 -5.09 6.76
CA LEU A 229 7.74 -3.70 6.69
C LEU A 229 8.67 -2.77 7.50
N PHE A 230 9.50 -3.30 8.40
CA PHE A 230 10.49 -2.47 9.10
C PHE A 230 11.61 -2.03 8.16
N ARG A 231 12.13 -2.97 7.36
CA ARG A 231 13.10 -2.64 6.30
C ARG A 231 12.51 -1.63 5.33
N GLU A 232 11.27 -1.87 4.91
CA GLU A 232 10.56 -0.97 4.03
C GLU A 232 10.43 0.44 4.62
N HIS A 233 10.05 0.55 5.90
CA HIS A 233 9.90 1.83 6.58
C HIS A 233 11.23 2.61 6.64
N GLN A 234 12.35 1.93 6.91
CA GLN A 234 13.66 2.57 6.90
C GLN A 234 14.07 2.99 5.49
N GLN A 235 13.87 2.13 4.50
CA GLN A 235 14.16 2.44 3.10
C GLN A 235 13.38 3.68 2.64
N ARG A 236 12.12 3.82 3.04
CA ARG A 236 11.29 4.99 2.71
C ARG A 236 11.83 6.30 3.29
N GLN A 237 12.64 6.30 4.34
CA GLN A 237 13.21 7.56 4.86
C GLN A 237 14.17 8.23 3.86
N GLU A 238 14.78 7.46 2.96
CA GLU A 238 15.59 8.01 1.86
C GLU A 238 14.74 8.85 0.89
N ILE A 239 13.43 8.61 0.80
CA ILE A 239 12.51 9.43 0.00
C ILE A 239 12.49 10.86 0.54
N LEU A 240 12.39 11.05 1.86
CA LEU A 240 12.31 12.40 2.44
C LEU A 240 13.60 13.20 2.21
N LYS A 241 14.75 12.52 2.33
CA LYS A 241 16.06 13.10 1.97
C LYS A 241 16.05 13.53 0.50
N GLY A 242 15.57 12.66 -0.37
CA GLY A 242 15.48 12.95 -1.80
C GLY A 242 14.53 14.11 -2.14
N TRP A 243 13.36 14.19 -1.50
CA TRP A 243 12.46 15.33 -1.66
C TRP A 243 13.11 16.65 -1.25
N LYS A 244 13.80 16.67 -0.10
CA LYS A 244 14.54 17.84 0.38
C LYS A 244 15.61 18.29 -0.62
N GLU A 245 16.42 17.35 -1.13
CA GLU A 245 17.46 17.63 -2.13
C GLU A 245 16.89 18.16 -3.45
N LEU A 246 15.71 17.68 -3.87
CA LEU A 246 15.01 18.17 -5.06
C LEU A 246 14.33 19.54 -4.85
N GLY A 247 14.38 20.07 -3.63
CA GLY A 247 13.88 21.40 -3.28
C GLY A 247 12.42 21.44 -2.83
N MET A 248 11.93 20.36 -2.21
CA MET A 248 10.64 20.36 -1.53
C MET A 248 10.69 21.26 -0.28
N GLY A 249 9.72 22.16 -0.18
CA GLY A 249 9.53 23.07 0.95
C GLY A 249 8.20 22.85 1.67
N PRO A 250 7.92 23.64 2.73
CA PRO A 250 6.76 23.44 3.59
C PRO A 250 5.39 23.56 2.91
N GLU A 251 5.28 24.36 1.83
CA GLU A 251 4.01 24.59 1.13
C GLU A 251 3.75 23.60 -0.02
N ASP A 252 4.69 22.69 -0.27
CA ASP A 252 4.56 21.67 -1.32
C ASP A 252 3.85 20.41 -0.81
N ILE A 253 3.41 19.55 -1.71
CA ILE A 253 2.71 18.31 -1.37
C ILE A 253 3.68 17.14 -1.50
N GLY A 254 3.85 16.37 -0.43
CA GLY A 254 4.49 15.06 -0.49
C GLY A 254 3.47 14.01 -0.90
N TYR A 255 3.70 13.32 -2.02
CA TYR A 255 2.95 12.18 -2.49
C TYR A 255 3.79 10.94 -2.23
N LEU A 256 3.29 10.01 -1.42
CA LEU A 256 3.91 8.70 -1.24
C LEU A 256 3.01 7.56 -1.77
N GLY A 257 3.58 6.67 -2.58
CA GLY A 257 2.91 5.47 -3.06
C GLY A 257 3.88 4.31 -3.26
N ASP A 258 3.33 3.19 -3.70
CA ASP A 258 4.11 2.17 -4.41
C ASP A 258 4.12 2.48 -5.92
N VAL A 259 5.11 1.96 -6.66
CA VAL A 259 5.25 2.23 -8.10
C VAL A 259 4.05 1.74 -8.91
N ASP A 260 3.28 0.79 -8.39
CA ASP A 260 2.05 0.28 -8.99
C ASP A 260 0.79 1.03 -8.51
N GLU A 261 0.93 2.19 -7.88
CA GLU A 261 -0.18 3.01 -7.38
C GLU A 261 -0.17 4.43 -7.94
N ALA A 262 -1.31 4.87 -8.46
CA ALA A 262 -1.45 6.19 -9.06
C ALA A 262 -2.74 6.86 -8.58
N PHE A 263 -2.70 8.13 -8.15
CA PHE A 263 -3.91 8.95 -8.21
C PHE A 263 -4.30 9.18 -9.67
N THR A 264 -5.61 9.34 -9.94
CA THR A 264 -6.09 9.80 -11.25
C THR A 264 -5.48 11.15 -11.60
N ARG A 265 -5.17 11.41 -12.87
CA ARG A 265 -4.70 12.72 -13.32
C ARG A 265 -5.63 13.85 -12.90
N ASP A 266 -6.93 13.65 -12.99
CA ASP A 266 -7.92 14.65 -12.59
C ASP A 266 -7.78 15.03 -11.11
N PHE A 267 -7.66 14.04 -10.22
CA PHE A 267 -7.41 14.29 -8.80
C PHE A 267 -6.09 15.02 -8.57
N LEU A 268 -5.04 14.64 -9.29
CA LEU A 268 -3.74 15.32 -9.23
C LEU A 268 -3.86 16.80 -9.62
N ARG A 269 -4.59 17.12 -10.68
CA ARG A 269 -4.83 18.52 -11.07
C ARG A 269 -5.70 19.26 -10.06
N ALA A 270 -6.65 18.58 -9.43
CA ALA A 270 -7.49 19.16 -8.39
C ALA A 270 -6.63 19.58 -7.17
N VAL A 271 -5.73 18.72 -6.69
CA VAL A 271 -4.88 19.05 -5.54
C VAL A 271 -3.87 20.17 -5.82
N GLN A 272 -3.43 20.32 -7.08
CA GLN A 272 -2.55 21.44 -7.49
C GLN A 272 -3.29 22.79 -7.49
N SER A 273 -4.56 22.78 -7.91
CA SER A 273 -5.28 23.97 -8.34
C SER A 273 -6.37 24.43 -7.37
N CYS A 274 -6.94 23.53 -6.57
CA CYS A 274 -8.01 23.82 -5.63
C CYS A 274 -7.48 24.16 -4.22
N ASP A 275 -8.35 24.76 -3.40
CA ASP A 275 -8.15 24.88 -1.96
C ASP A 275 -8.60 23.58 -1.29
N VAL A 276 -7.64 22.93 -0.64
CA VAL A 276 -7.78 21.61 0.00
C VAL A 276 -7.40 21.78 1.46
N GLU A 277 -8.34 21.48 2.36
CA GLU A 277 -8.21 21.67 3.82
C GLU A 277 -7.04 20.87 4.40
N GLU A 278 -6.83 19.64 3.91
CA GLU A 278 -5.73 18.77 4.33
C GLU A 278 -4.33 19.35 4.01
N PHE A 279 -4.28 20.38 3.16
CA PHE A 279 -3.06 21.13 2.82
C PHE A 279 -3.11 22.58 3.32
N ASP A 280 -3.94 22.87 4.31
CA ASP A 280 -3.94 24.14 5.02
C ASP A 280 -3.39 23.95 6.44
N TYR A 281 -2.06 24.04 6.55
CA TYR A 281 -1.35 23.88 7.82
C TYR A 281 -1.93 24.74 8.96
N LYS A 282 -2.45 25.94 8.65
CA LYS A 282 -2.98 26.86 9.67
C LYS A 282 -4.23 26.33 10.36
N THR A 283 -4.96 25.42 9.71
CA THR A 283 -6.21 24.86 10.24
C THR A 283 -5.98 23.60 11.06
N HIS A 284 -5.00 22.77 10.65
CA HIS A 284 -4.81 21.45 11.23
C HIS A 284 -3.53 21.31 12.06
N HIS A 285 -2.49 22.15 11.88
CA HIS A 285 -1.22 22.06 12.62
C HIS A 285 -0.61 20.64 12.64
N CYS A 286 -0.74 19.90 11.54
CA CYS A 286 -0.38 18.47 11.41
C CYS A 286 -1.21 17.47 12.24
N ASP A 287 -2.39 17.84 12.71
CA ASP A 287 -3.36 16.92 13.31
C ASP A 287 -3.64 15.76 12.36
N GLN A 288 -3.34 14.55 12.82
CA GLN A 288 -3.36 13.35 11.98
C GLN A 288 -4.76 12.94 11.51
N ARG A 289 -5.78 13.47 12.19
CA ARG A 289 -7.19 13.31 11.80
C ARG A 289 -7.53 14.13 10.55
N LYS A 290 -6.71 15.12 10.21
CA LYS A 290 -7.01 16.17 9.22
C LYS A 290 -5.90 16.42 8.20
N ALA A 291 -4.65 16.05 8.46
CA ALA A 291 -3.49 16.48 7.65
C ALA A 291 -3.11 15.52 6.50
N LYS A 292 -3.74 14.34 6.42
CA LYS A 292 -3.38 13.27 5.49
C LYS A 292 -4.53 12.96 4.53
N MET A 293 -4.20 12.85 3.26
CA MET A 293 -5.11 12.42 2.21
C MET A 293 -4.76 11.01 1.75
N GLN A 294 -5.78 10.21 1.45
CA GLN A 294 -5.63 8.85 0.96
C GLN A 294 -6.43 8.66 -0.33
N GLY A 295 -5.89 7.88 -1.25
CA GLY A 295 -6.59 7.40 -2.44
C GLY A 295 -7.86 6.64 -2.07
N PHE A 296 -8.90 6.80 -2.90
CA PHE A 296 -9.98 5.83 -2.95
C PHE A 296 -9.78 4.98 -4.19
N THR A 297 -9.22 3.79 -3.98
CA THR A 297 -8.43 3.14 -5.02
C THR A 297 -9.16 1.98 -5.65
N ARG A 298 -9.12 1.96 -6.98
CA ARG A 298 -9.59 0.87 -7.80
C ARG A 298 -8.46 -0.10 -8.06
N VAL A 299 -8.70 -1.38 -7.82
CA VAL A 299 -7.68 -2.43 -7.95
C VAL A 299 -7.89 -3.24 -9.23
N PHE A 300 -6.80 -3.43 -9.96
CA PHE A 300 -6.67 -4.28 -11.13
C PHE A 300 -5.72 -5.43 -10.80
N GLU A 301 -6.07 -6.66 -11.16
CA GLU A 301 -5.25 -7.85 -10.90
C GLU A 301 -4.59 -8.35 -12.19
N THR A 302 -3.30 -8.02 -12.39
CA THR A 302 -2.42 -8.47 -13.49
C THR A 302 -2.82 -8.01 -14.90
N SER A 303 -4.11 -7.80 -15.17
CA SER A 303 -4.65 -7.37 -16.45
C SER A 303 -5.61 -6.19 -16.25
N PRO A 304 -5.66 -5.22 -17.19
CA PRO A 304 -6.62 -4.12 -17.17
C PRO A 304 -8.09 -4.59 -17.05
N ASP A 305 -8.44 -5.75 -17.61
CA ASP A 305 -9.81 -6.27 -17.60
C ASP A 305 -10.13 -7.15 -16.37
N CYS A 306 -9.18 -7.30 -15.45
CA CYS A 306 -9.37 -8.02 -14.18
C CYS A 306 -9.58 -7.09 -13.00
N LEU A 307 -10.72 -6.39 -13.02
CA LEU A 307 -11.09 -5.42 -11.98
C LEU A 307 -11.82 -6.09 -10.83
N VAL A 308 -11.44 -5.75 -9.61
CA VAL A 308 -12.09 -6.30 -8.40
C VAL A 308 -13.19 -5.36 -7.91
N LYS A 309 -14.43 -5.81 -8.00
CA LYS A 309 -15.61 -5.09 -7.49
C LYS A 309 -15.59 -5.05 -5.97
N GLY A 310 -15.83 -3.86 -5.42
CA GLY A 310 -16.02 -3.66 -3.98
C GLY A 310 -14.75 -3.77 -3.13
N ARG A 311 -13.59 -4.10 -3.72
CA ARG A 311 -12.32 -4.00 -3.02
C ARG A 311 -12.02 -2.54 -2.75
N LYS A 312 -11.70 -2.27 -1.48
CA LYS A 312 -11.23 -0.97 -1.03
C LYS A 312 -9.73 -1.07 -0.77
N TRP A 313 -8.99 -0.18 -1.39
CA TRP A 313 -7.60 0.08 -1.09
C TRP A 313 -7.47 1.59 -0.89
N HIS A 314 -6.64 2.01 0.07
CA HIS A 314 -6.62 3.39 0.56
C HIS A 314 -5.26 4.05 0.36
N HIS A 315 -4.70 3.87 -0.84
CA HIS A 315 -3.38 4.34 -1.24
C HIS A 315 -3.36 4.68 -2.73
N PRO A 316 -2.59 5.68 -3.20
CA PRO A 316 -1.48 6.34 -2.52
C PRO A 316 -1.91 7.40 -1.49
N ASP A 317 -0.95 7.99 -0.78
CA ASP A 317 -1.19 8.98 0.28
C ASP A 317 -0.51 10.32 -0.03
N MET A 318 -1.07 11.42 0.48
CA MET A 318 -0.48 12.76 0.40
C MET A 318 -0.51 13.49 1.75
N VAL A 319 0.53 14.29 2.00
CA VAL A 319 0.65 15.18 3.18
C VAL A 319 1.35 16.47 2.75
N ILE A 320 0.99 17.62 3.32
CA ILE A 320 1.69 18.89 3.09
C ILE A 320 3.09 18.88 3.70
N GLY A 321 4.07 19.48 3.02
CA GLY A 321 5.48 19.48 3.40
C GLY A 321 5.75 20.04 4.80
N ALA A 322 4.94 21.00 5.25
CA ALA A 322 4.98 21.56 6.61
C ALA A 322 4.78 20.49 7.69
N CYS A 323 4.17 19.36 7.33
CA CYS A 323 3.91 18.21 8.20
C CYS A 323 4.82 17.02 7.93
N VAL A 324 5.85 17.14 7.09
CA VAL A 324 6.79 16.06 6.77
C VAL A 324 8.09 16.24 7.55
N GLU A 325 8.63 15.17 8.13
CA GLU A 325 9.91 15.18 8.83
C GLU A 325 11.05 15.70 7.91
N ASN A 326 12.02 16.44 8.46
CA ASN A 326 13.13 17.09 7.73
C ASN A 326 12.76 18.21 6.74
N ILE A 327 11.46 18.45 6.51
CA ILE A 327 10.93 19.49 5.62
C ILE A 327 10.15 20.53 6.43
N GLY A 328 9.26 20.08 7.31
CA GLY A 328 8.52 20.90 8.26
C GLY A 328 9.37 21.43 9.42
N ASP A 329 8.77 22.30 10.22
CA ASP A 329 9.43 22.96 11.35
C ASP A 329 9.29 22.13 12.65
N GLU A 330 10.36 21.48 13.07
CA GLU A 330 10.41 20.65 14.29
C GLU A 330 10.18 21.46 15.59
N LYS A 331 10.35 22.78 15.54
CA LYS A 331 10.04 23.64 16.69
C LYS A 331 8.54 23.82 16.87
N LYS A 332 7.76 23.74 15.79
CA LYS A 332 6.30 23.84 15.82
C LYS A 332 5.65 22.47 16.01
N ASN A 333 6.20 21.44 15.38
CA ASN A 333 5.64 20.09 15.36
C ASN A 333 6.71 19.09 15.79
N ILE A 334 6.41 18.19 16.71
CA ILE A 334 7.42 17.27 17.26
C ILE A 334 7.77 16.14 16.27
N ILE A 335 8.97 15.58 16.39
CA ILE A 335 9.25 14.25 15.83
C ILE A 335 8.71 13.21 16.80
N ALA A 336 7.80 12.35 16.34
CA ALA A 336 7.21 11.33 17.21
C ALA A 336 8.29 10.33 17.67
N PRO A 337 8.42 10.06 18.97
CA PRO A 337 9.16 8.88 19.43
C PRO A 337 8.58 7.63 18.78
N ARG A 338 9.43 6.64 18.49
CA ARG A 338 9.03 5.39 17.82
C ARG A 338 9.27 4.21 18.74
N GLU A 339 8.30 3.31 18.79
CA GLU A 339 8.37 2.09 19.58
C GLU A 339 8.57 0.87 18.67
N TRP A 340 9.45 -0.02 19.13
CA TRP A 340 9.63 -1.34 18.56
C TRP A 340 8.67 -2.31 19.25
N LYS A 341 7.82 -2.98 18.47
CA LYS A 341 7.01 -4.09 18.96
C LYS A 341 7.21 -5.26 18.02
N GLN A 342 7.82 -6.33 18.53
CA GLN A 342 7.95 -7.59 17.80
C GLN A 342 6.57 -8.04 17.29
N GLY A 343 6.54 -8.51 16.04
CA GLY A 343 5.29 -8.96 15.39
C GLY A 343 4.42 -7.85 14.81
N ARG A 344 4.89 -6.59 14.73
CA ARG A 344 4.17 -5.49 14.06
C ARG A 344 4.86 -5.03 12.78
N ALA A 345 4.06 -4.39 11.94
CA ALA A 345 4.38 -3.84 10.63
C ALA A 345 5.31 -2.60 10.69
N GLY A 346 6.47 -2.71 11.32
CA GLY A 346 7.48 -1.65 11.40
C GLY A 346 7.40 -0.76 12.65
N PRO A 347 8.19 0.34 12.68
CA PRO A 347 8.32 1.21 13.84
C PRO A 347 7.13 2.18 13.85
N HIS A 348 6.20 1.94 14.75
CA HIS A 348 5.05 2.81 14.94
C HIS A 348 5.41 3.97 15.86
N ARG A 349 4.68 5.08 15.74
CA ARG A 349 4.70 6.14 16.74
C ARG A 349 4.41 5.54 18.12
N ALA A 350 5.12 6.01 19.13
CA ALA A 350 4.89 5.64 20.52
C ALA A 350 3.45 5.96 20.94
N LEU A 351 2.97 5.33 22.02
CA LEU A 351 1.65 5.66 22.57
C LEU A 351 1.60 7.14 22.97
N GLY A 352 0.46 7.82 22.74
CA GLY A 352 0.35 9.27 22.95
C GLY A 352 0.65 10.14 21.74
N PHE A 353 1.32 9.60 20.71
CA PHE A 353 1.82 10.37 19.57
C PHE A 353 1.07 10.07 18.25
N GLY A 354 -0.18 9.64 18.35
CA GLY A 354 -1.06 9.35 17.22
C GLY A 354 -0.98 7.92 16.70
N SER A 355 -0.53 6.98 17.53
CA SER A 355 -0.70 5.56 17.22
C SER A 355 -2.17 5.14 17.32
N CYS A 356 -2.58 4.20 16.45
CA CYS A 356 -3.89 3.57 16.48
C CYS A 356 -3.70 2.06 16.28
N ASN A 357 -3.82 1.30 17.36
CA ASN A 357 -3.69 -0.17 17.30
C ASN A 357 -5.03 -0.81 16.89
N GLY A 358 -5.60 -0.35 15.77
CA GLY A 358 -6.98 -0.66 15.36
C GLY A 358 -8.07 0.07 16.16
N GLY A 359 -7.69 0.91 17.12
CA GLY A 359 -8.58 1.79 17.88
C GLY A 359 -8.58 3.24 17.36
N PRO A 360 -9.17 4.20 18.10
CA PRO A 360 -9.05 5.61 17.79
C PRO A 360 -7.59 6.09 17.89
N ILE A 361 -7.28 7.20 17.22
CA ILE A 361 -5.95 7.83 17.27
C ILE A 361 -5.69 8.32 18.69
N ASN A 362 -4.63 7.80 19.33
CA ASN A 362 -4.24 8.19 20.68
C ASN A 362 -3.31 9.41 20.64
N LEU A 363 -3.74 10.53 21.21
CA LEU A 363 -3.04 11.82 21.18
C LEU A 363 -2.73 12.34 22.59
N ASP A 364 -2.67 11.45 23.58
CA ASP A 364 -2.63 11.80 25.01
C ASP A 364 -1.37 12.58 25.40
N ASN A 365 -0.28 12.43 24.62
CA ASN A 365 0.99 13.13 24.85
C ASN A 365 1.17 14.38 23.98
N ILE A 366 0.13 14.81 23.25
CA ILE A 366 0.18 16.02 22.43
C ILE A 366 -0.29 17.22 23.23
N THR A 367 0.58 18.21 23.41
CA THR A 367 0.25 19.50 24.03
C THR A 367 0.36 20.63 23.00
N ASP A 368 -0.33 21.75 23.26
CA ASP A 368 -0.17 23.01 22.53
C ASP A 368 -0.33 22.92 21.00
N ASN A 369 -1.17 21.98 20.52
CA ASN A 369 -1.35 21.67 19.10
C ASN A 369 -0.06 21.30 18.35
N ARG A 370 0.97 20.83 19.06
CA ARG A 370 2.24 20.38 18.48
C ARG A 370 2.13 18.93 17.99
N PHE A 371 1.26 18.68 17.02
CA PHE A 371 1.08 17.34 16.47
C PHE A 371 2.36 16.84 15.79
N PRO A 372 2.62 15.52 15.75
CA PRO A 372 3.86 15.02 15.19
C PRO A 372 3.98 15.18 13.68
N LEU A 373 5.20 15.46 13.22
CA LEU A 373 5.57 15.37 11.80
C LEU A 373 5.49 13.91 11.32
N TYR A 374 5.23 13.75 10.03
CA TYR A 374 5.13 12.46 9.34
C TYR A 374 6.48 12.04 8.76
N SER A 375 6.98 10.89 9.20
CA SER A 375 8.00 10.19 8.41
C SER A 375 7.39 9.58 7.16
N ALA A 376 8.21 9.16 6.19
CA ALA A 376 7.68 8.51 4.99
C ALA A 376 6.88 7.23 5.33
N GLY A 377 7.31 6.47 6.33
CA GLY A 377 6.54 5.31 6.76
C GLY A 377 5.24 5.67 7.51
N ASP A 378 5.16 6.82 8.18
CA ASP A 378 3.90 7.32 8.74
C ASP A 378 2.93 7.77 7.64
N ILE A 379 3.44 8.37 6.56
CA ILE A 379 2.60 8.73 5.41
C ILE A 379 1.95 7.45 4.85
N ARG A 380 2.68 6.33 4.76
CA ARG A 380 2.13 5.04 4.29
C ARG A 380 1.22 4.37 5.32
N MET A 381 1.78 4.01 6.47
CA MET A 381 1.18 3.08 7.43
C MET A 381 0.63 3.78 8.68
N GLY A 382 0.89 5.08 8.83
CA GLY A 382 0.43 5.87 9.95
C GLY A 382 -1.08 6.04 9.93
N CYS A 383 -1.61 6.16 11.14
CA CYS A 383 -3.02 6.31 11.42
C CYS A 383 -3.60 7.64 10.94
N GLY A 384 -4.92 7.64 10.81
CA GLY A 384 -5.67 8.79 10.35
C GLY A 384 -5.60 8.96 8.85
N GLY A 385 -5.79 10.20 8.42
CA GLY A 385 -6.06 10.54 7.04
C GLY A 385 -7.49 10.24 6.60
N ARG A 386 -7.90 10.92 5.53
CA ARG A 386 -9.22 10.80 4.92
C ARG A 386 -9.08 10.21 3.54
N SER A 387 -9.88 9.19 3.21
CA SER A 387 -10.00 8.74 1.82
C SER A 387 -10.82 9.74 1.01
N PHE A 388 -10.38 10.01 -0.21
CA PHE A 388 -11.02 10.98 -1.10
C PHE A 388 -11.66 10.31 -2.30
N PRO A 389 -12.87 9.73 -2.16
CA PRO A 389 -13.65 9.39 -3.33
C PRO A 389 -14.04 10.66 -4.10
N ILE A 390 -14.34 10.51 -5.39
CA ILE A 390 -15.11 11.51 -6.12
C ILE A 390 -16.46 11.65 -5.40
N LYS A 391 -16.72 12.81 -4.80
CA LYS A 391 -17.93 13.08 -4.00
C LYS A 391 -19.14 13.34 -4.89
N ASN A 392 -18.92 14.09 -5.97
CA ASN A 392 -19.94 14.48 -6.93
C ASN A 392 -19.55 13.92 -8.31
N PRO A 393 -19.67 12.61 -8.53
CA PRO A 393 -19.26 12.01 -9.80
C PRO A 393 -20.17 12.50 -10.92
N PRO A 394 -19.63 12.76 -12.13
CA PRO A 394 -20.45 12.94 -13.32
C PRO A 394 -21.38 11.73 -13.52
N PRO A 395 -22.50 11.89 -14.25
CA PRO A 395 -23.31 10.75 -14.66
C PRO A 395 -22.44 9.68 -15.32
N ASN A 396 -22.64 8.41 -14.97
CA ASN A 396 -21.86 7.27 -15.45
C ASN A 396 -20.38 7.27 -15.03
N TYR A 397 -20.02 7.91 -13.91
CA TYR A 397 -18.72 7.74 -13.25
C TYR A 397 -18.84 6.93 -11.95
N THR A 398 -17.74 6.27 -11.58
CA THR A 398 -17.50 5.71 -10.26
C THR A 398 -16.94 6.77 -9.32
N THR A 399 -16.77 6.38 -8.05
CA THR A 399 -16.23 7.25 -7.01
C THR A 399 -14.72 7.14 -6.83
N TYR A 400 -14.00 6.37 -7.67
CA TYR A 400 -12.57 6.13 -7.50
C TYR A 400 -11.74 7.36 -7.89
N SER A 401 -10.71 7.65 -7.08
CA SER A 401 -9.76 8.76 -7.30
C SER A 401 -8.33 8.29 -7.52
N ALA A 402 -8.09 6.98 -7.39
CA ALA A 402 -6.79 6.34 -7.54
C ALA A 402 -6.91 4.93 -8.12
N PHE A 403 -5.77 4.39 -8.53
CA PHE A 403 -5.59 3.07 -9.15
C PHE A 403 -4.47 2.29 -8.47
N HIS A 404 -4.62 0.97 -8.43
CA HIS A 404 -3.60 0.03 -7.98
C HIS A 404 -3.49 -1.11 -9.00
N MET A 405 -2.34 -1.21 -9.66
CA MET A 405 -2.00 -2.25 -10.64
C MET A 405 -1.42 -3.46 -9.92
N HIS A 406 -2.25 -4.08 -9.08
CA HIS A 406 -1.84 -5.18 -8.24
C HIS A 406 -1.43 -6.41 -9.06
N ASN A 407 -0.26 -6.96 -8.75
CA ASN A 407 0.32 -8.12 -9.44
C ASN A 407 0.56 -7.93 -10.96
N PHE A 408 0.81 -6.70 -11.43
CA PHE A 408 1.22 -6.44 -12.82
C PHE A 408 2.69 -6.83 -13.07
N PHE A 409 2.97 -8.14 -13.02
CA PHE A 409 4.26 -8.71 -13.35
C PHE A 409 4.37 -9.02 -14.84
N VAL A 410 5.60 -9.09 -15.34
CA VAL A 410 5.90 -9.50 -16.72
C VAL A 410 5.73 -10.99 -16.90
N ASP A 411 6.00 -11.77 -15.86
CA ASP A 411 5.84 -13.21 -15.83
C ASP A 411 5.49 -13.71 -14.42
N LEU A 412 5.00 -14.94 -14.34
CA LEU A 412 4.55 -15.55 -13.10
C LEU A 412 5.69 -16.08 -12.22
N GLN A 413 6.92 -16.21 -12.73
CA GLN A 413 8.08 -16.54 -11.89
C GLN A 413 8.44 -15.36 -10.99
N ALA A 414 8.44 -14.15 -11.54
CA ALA A 414 8.62 -12.93 -10.77
C ALA A 414 7.52 -12.77 -9.69
N LEU A 415 6.27 -13.08 -10.05
CA LEU A 415 5.16 -13.10 -9.12
C LEU A 415 5.36 -14.12 -8.00
N ARG A 416 5.67 -15.38 -8.33
CA ARG A 416 5.92 -16.43 -7.32
C ARG A 416 7.11 -16.07 -6.43
N PHE A 417 8.16 -15.48 -6.99
CA PHE A 417 9.30 -14.97 -6.22
C PHE A 417 8.88 -13.84 -5.27
N LYS A 418 7.99 -12.92 -5.67
CA LYS A 418 7.38 -11.95 -4.74
C LYS A 418 6.75 -12.66 -3.55
N TYR A 419 5.88 -13.64 -3.79
CA TYR A 419 5.21 -14.39 -2.71
C TYR A 419 6.15 -15.31 -1.93
N LEU A 420 7.37 -15.56 -2.42
CA LEU A 420 8.40 -16.29 -1.67
C LEU A 420 9.23 -15.37 -0.77
N THR A 421 9.37 -14.08 -1.10
CA THR A 421 10.44 -13.23 -0.56
C THR A 421 10.02 -11.85 -0.04
N TYR A 422 8.80 -11.41 -0.33
CA TYR A 422 8.27 -10.11 0.10
C TYR A 422 6.95 -10.28 0.87
N GLY A 423 6.72 -9.39 1.83
CA GLY A 423 5.47 -9.26 2.57
C GLY A 423 5.19 -10.44 3.49
N HIS A 424 4.22 -11.26 3.12
CA HIS A 424 3.85 -12.48 3.84
C HIS A 424 4.32 -13.68 3.02
N PRO A 425 5.60 -14.08 3.12
CA PRO A 425 6.15 -15.12 2.28
C PRO A 425 5.46 -16.45 2.54
N ILE A 426 5.33 -17.24 1.48
CA ILE A 426 4.78 -18.59 1.49
C ILE A 426 5.91 -19.52 1.07
N ASP A 427 6.33 -20.41 1.97
CA ASP A 427 7.54 -21.24 1.76
C ASP A 427 7.46 -22.10 0.50
N ASN A 428 6.26 -22.57 0.15
CA ASN A 428 6.02 -23.36 -1.05
C ASN A 428 5.52 -22.51 -2.24
N ALA A 429 5.73 -21.19 -2.24
CA ALA A 429 5.18 -20.27 -3.24
C ALA A 429 5.51 -20.64 -4.70
N MET A 430 6.58 -21.42 -4.92
CA MET A 430 7.00 -21.87 -6.24
C MET A 430 6.23 -23.09 -6.76
N THR A 431 5.55 -23.85 -5.90
CA THR A 431 4.97 -25.16 -6.22
C THR A 431 3.47 -25.26 -5.98
N VAL A 432 2.88 -24.43 -5.12
CA VAL A 432 1.43 -24.42 -4.93
C VAL A 432 0.71 -23.73 -6.13
N PRO A 433 -0.49 -24.18 -6.55
CA PRO A 433 -1.28 -23.50 -7.57
C PRO A 433 -1.52 -22.01 -7.25
N LEU A 434 -1.55 -21.16 -8.27
CA LEU A 434 -1.72 -19.71 -8.06
C LEU A 434 -3.03 -19.36 -7.33
N GLU A 435 -4.11 -20.11 -7.59
CA GLU A 435 -5.39 -19.93 -6.88
C GLU A 435 -5.32 -20.22 -5.38
N GLU A 436 -4.32 -20.98 -4.93
CA GLU A 436 -4.12 -21.38 -3.55
C GLU A 436 -3.08 -20.50 -2.83
N LEU A 437 -2.23 -19.80 -3.58
CA LEU A 437 -1.25 -18.86 -3.02
C LEU A 437 -1.92 -17.71 -2.26
N HIS A 438 -2.87 -17.03 -2.91
CA HIS A 438 -3.49 -15.84 -2.37
C HIS A 438 -4.83 -15.56 -3.04
N PHE A 439 -5.77 -14.97 -2.30
CA PHE A 439 -7.12 -14.71 -2.80
C PHE A 439 -7.11 -13.74 -4.00
N ASP A 440 -6.16 -12.81 -4.05
CA ASP A 440 -5.97 -11.91 -5.20
C ASP A 440 -5.54 -12.67 -6.45
N LEU A 441 -4.63 -13.63 -6.31
CA LEU A 441 -4.19 -14.48 -7.41
C LEU A 441 -5.28 -15.43 -7.88
N LYS A 442 -6.14 -15.89 -6.96
CA LYS A 442 -7.35 -16.60 -7.32
C LYS A 442 -8.27 -15.76 -8.20
N MET A 443 -8.48 -14.50 -7.84
CA MET A 443 -9.29 -13.57 -8.66
C MET A 443 -8.66 -13.37 -10.05
N MET A 444 -7.34 -13.17 -10.10
CA MET A 444 -6.58 -13.06 -11.35
C MET A 444 -6.79 -14.29 -12.25
N VAL A 445 -6.48 -15.50 -11.76
CA VAL A 445 -6.58 -16.75 -12.54
C VAL A 445 -7.98 -16.93 -13.11
N ARG A 446 -9.00 -16.75 -12.27
CA ARG A 446 -10.39 -16.92 -12.69
C ARG A 446 -10.83 -15.86 -13.69
N CYS A 447 -10.36 -14.63 -13.53
CA CYS A 447 -10.59 -13.57 -14.48
C CYS A 447 -10.04 -13.92 -15.88
N VAL A 448 -8.73 -14.18 -15.99
CA VAL A 448 -8.08 -14.39 -17.29
C VAL A 448 -8.53 -15.68 -17.99
N LYS A 449 -8.95 -16.69 -17.23
CA LYS A 449 -9.53 -17.94 -17.77
C LYS A 449 -11.04 -17.89 -17.96
N ASN A 450 -11.67 -16.74 -17.73
CA ASN A 450 -13.12 -16.57 -17.77
C ASN A 450 -13.92 -17.59 -16.92
N LEU A 451 -13.39 -17.98 -15.76
CA LEU A 451 -14.05 -18.91 -14.83
C LEU A 451 -15.05 -18.16 -13.94
N THR A 452 -16.12 -18.84 -13.51
CA THR A 452 -17.11 -18.28 -12.57
C THR A 452 -16.45 -17.88 -11.25
N ASP A 453 -16.73 -16.71 -10.72
CA ASP A 453 -16.21 -16.31 -9.40
C ASP A 453 -16.69 -17.27 -8.30
N VAL A 454 -15.81 -17.66 -7.38
CA VAL A 454 -16.21 -18.39 -6.18
C VAL A 454 -16.59 -17.38 -5.11
N ALA A 455 -17.70 -17.60 -4.41
CA ALA A 455 -18.05 -16.80 -3.25
C ALA A 455 -17.01 -17.00 -2.15
N TYR A 456 -16.04 -16.08 -2.06
CA TYR A 456 -15.03 -16.09 -1.00
C TYR A 456 -15.41 -15.04 0.04
N LYS A 457 -15.66 -15.48 1.28
CA LYS A 457 -15.84 -14.57 2.42
C LYS A 457 -14.46 -14.11 2.89
N HIS A 458 -13.96 -13.02 2.33
CA HIS A 458 -12.82 -12.34 2.90
C HIS A 458 -13.27 -11.42 4.05
N ARG A 459 -12.35 -11.04 4.95
CA ARG A 459 -12.61 -10.04 6.00
C ARG A 459 -13.10 -8.69 5.45
N PHE A 460 -12.92 -8.45 4.15
CA PHE A 460 -13.38 -7.25 3.44
C PHE A 460 -14.63 -7.47 2.57
N GLY A 461 -15.36 -8.57 2.77
CA GLY A 461 -16.57 -8.91 2.02
C GLY A 461 -16.33 -9.85 0.85
N SER A 462 -17.41 -10.15 0.10
CA SER A 462 -17.34 -10.97 -1.11
C SER A 462 -16.73 -10.16 -2.26
N GLN A 463 -15.50 -10.49 -2.64
CA GLN A 463 -14.88 -9.92 -3.83
C GLN A 463 -15.40 -10.64 -5.07
N GLN A 464 -15.72 -9.87 -6.11
CA GLN A 464 -16.18 -10.37 -7.40
C GLN A 464 -15.48 -9.59 -8.50
N ARG A 465 -15.30 -10.18 -9.67
CA ARG A 465 -14.82 -9.44 -10.83
C ARG A 465 -15.93 -8.54 -11.40
N VAL A 466 -15.54 -7.41 -11.99
CA VAL A 466 -16.47 -6.64 -12.83
C VAL A 466 -16.70 -7.43 -14.13
N LYS A 467 -17.95 -7.87 -14.36
CA LYS A 467 -18.31 -8.58 -15.60
C LYS A 467 -18.06 -7.66 -16.81
N GLY A 468 -17.37 -8.18 -17.83
CA GLY A 468 -17.01 -7.41 -19.01
C GLY A 468 -15.76 -6.53 -18.86
N GLY A 469 -15.01 -6.65 -17.76
CA GLY A 469 -13.76 -5.92 -17.57
C GLY A 469 -13.95 -4.40 -17.55
N ILE A 470 -13.03 -3.67 -18.20
CA ILE A 470 -13.13 -2.20 -18.30
C ILE A 470 -14.34 -1.79 -19.14
N ASP A 471 -14.72 -2.57 -20.15
CA ASP A 471 -15.85 -2.24 -21.01
C ASP A 471 -17.20 -2.39 -20.28
N GLY A 472 -17.26 -3.22 -19.22
CA GLY A 472 -18.41 -3.37 -18.32
C GLY A 472 -18.37 -2.49 -17.06
N ALA A 473 -17.34 -1.68 -16.92
CA ALA A 473 -17.15 -0.78 -15.79
C ALA A 473 -17.65 0.64 -16.11
N LEU A 474 -17.68 1.49 -15.08
CA LEU A 474 -17.76 2.95 -15.23
C LEU A 474 -16.37 3.59 -15.01
N PRO A 475 -16.03 4.72 -15.67
CA PRO A 475 -14.80 5.50 -15.45
C PRO A 475 -14.68 6.05 -14.02
N PRO A 476 -13.53 6.61 -13.59
CA PRO A 476 -12.30 6.76 -14.37
C PRO A 476 -11.53 5.44 -14.51
N TYR A 477 -10.68 5.40 -15.54
CA TYR A 477 -9.72 4.34 -15.81
C TYR A 477 -8.33 4.96 -15.95
N PRO A 478 -7.26 4.19 -15.71
CA PRO A 478 -5.93 4.60 -16.12
C PRO A 478 -5.94 5.03 -17.59
N ILE A 479 -5.38 6.21 -17.90
CA ILE A 479 -5.28 6.76 -19.26
C ILE A 479 -4.60 5.74 -20.18
N TYR A 480 -3.60 5.01 -19.68
CA TYR A 480 -2.92 3.96 -20.41
C TYR A 480 -3.88 2.83 -20.87
N PHE A 481 -4.92 2.55 -20.09
CA PHE A 481 -5.90 1.49 -20.39
C PHE A 481 -6.95 1.91 -21.42
N MET A 482 -6.92 3.17 -21.87
CA MET A 482 -7.72 3.61 -23.01
C MET A 482 -7.21 3.00 -24.33
N ASP A 483 -5.99 2.45 -24.36
CA ASP A 483 -5.52 1.62 -25.46
C ASP A 483 -6.11 0.19 -25.37
N LYS A 484 -7.23 -0.03 -26.08
CA LYS A 484 -7.89 -1.34 -26.13
C LYS A 484 -7.00 -2.46 -26.70
N ASP A 485 -6.09 -2.15 -27.63
CA ASP A 485 -5.17 -3.15 -28.16
C ASP A 485 -4.20 -3.67 -27.08
N TYR A 486 -3.60 -2.73 -26.33
CA TYR A 486 -2.78 -3.08 -25.16
C TYR A 486 -3.54 -3.95 -24.16
N ARG A 487 -4.78 -3.56 -23.81
CA ARG A 487 -5.61 -4.34 -22.86
C ARG A 487 -5.78 -5.79 -23.31
N ASN A 488 -6.18 -5.98 -24.56
CA ASN A 488 -6.41 -7.31 -25.13
C ASN A 488 -5.12 -8.15 -25.10
N ARG A 489 -3.99 -7.59 -25.56
CA ARG A 489 -2.69 -8.28 -25.56
C ARG A 489 -2.23 -8.64 -24.16
N LYS A 490 -2.38 -7.73 -23.19
CA LYS A 490 -2.00 -7.99 -21.79
C LYS A 490 -2.88 -9.07 -21.17
N HIS A 491 -4.19 -9.03 -21.40
CA HIS A 491 -5.12 -10.03 -20.90
C HIS A 491 -4.80 -11.42 -21.46
N GLU A 492 -4.58 -11.51 -22.78
CA GLU A 492 -4.24 -12.78 -23.44
C GLU A 492 -2.89 -13.34 -22.96
N ALA A 493 -1.88 -12.49 -22.82
CA ALA A 493 -0.60 -12.92 -22.29
C ALA A 493 -0.71 -13.43 -20.85
N ALA A 494 -1.49 -12.76 -20.00
CA ALA A 494 -1.74 -13.23 -18.63
C ALA A 494 -2.45 -14.59 -18.62
N ARG A 495 -3.43 -14.81 -19.52
CA ARG A 495 -4.11 -16.11 -19.68
C ARG A 495 -3.11 -17.21 -20.06
N LEU A 496 -2.31 -16.98 -21.09
CA LEU A 496 -1.29 -17.94 -21.55
C LEU A 496 -0.28 -18.28 -20.45
N GLN A 497 0.20 -17.27 -19.71
CA GLN A 497 1.13 -17.50 -18.60
C GLN A 497 0.51 -18.37 -17.51
N VAL A 498 -0.75 -18.13 -17.14
CA VAL A 498 -1.46 -18.95 -16.14
C VAL A 498 -1.57 -20.40 -16.61
N GLU A 499 -1.87 -20.64 -17.89
CA GLU A 499 -1.94 -21.99 -18.46
C GLU A 499 -0.59 -22.72 -18.46
N GLU A 500 0.48 -22.02 -18.84
CA GLU A 500 1.85 -22.53 -18.78
C GLU A 500 2.28 -22.88 -17.35
N ASP A 501 1.92 -22.02 -16.39
CA ASP A 501 2.25 -22.25 -14.98
C ASP A 501 1.48 -23.44 -14.42
N GLU A 502 0.18 -23.57 -14.69
CA GLU A 502 -0.61 -24.74 -14.31
C GLU A 502 -0.09 -26.04 -14.94
N GLN A 503 0.32 -25.99 -16.21
CA GLN A 503 0.92 -27.16 -16.89
C GLN A 503 2.22 -27.56 -16.20
N ARG A 504 3.09 -26.60 -15.89
CA ARG A 504 4.34 -26.85 -15.16
C ARG A 504 4.09 -27.50 -13.80
N GLN A 505 3.05 -27.07 -13.08
CA GLN A 505 2.69 -27.70 -11.81
C GLN A 505 2.21 -29.15 -11.98
N ARG A 506 1.40 -29.43 -13.02
CA ARG A 506 0.98 -30.80 -13.35
C ARG A 506 2.18 -31.70 -13.65
N ASP A 507 3.09 -31.24 -14.50
CA ASP A 507 4.29 -32.00 -14.89
C ASP A 507 5.20 -32.30 -13.70
N ASN A 508 5.29 -31.36 -12.74
CA ASN A 508 6.04 -31.56 -11.51
C ASN A 508 5.31 -32.53 -10.55
N SER A 509 3.99 -32.43 -10.40
CA SER A 509 3.22 -33.32 -9.53
C SER A 509 3.25 -34.79 -9.99
N GLY A 510 3.26 -35.02 -11.31
CA GLY A 510 3.37 -36.37 -11.89
C GLY A 510 4.70 -37.05 -11.59
N LYS A 511 5.78 -36.29 -11.36
CA LYS A 511 7.11 -36.86 -11.01
C LYS A 511 7.18 -37.35 -9.56
N PHE A 512 6.35 -36.83 -8.65
CA PHE A 512 6.33 -37.25 -7.25
C PHE A 512 5.42 -38.44 -6.96
N LEU A 513 4.57 -38.84 -7.91
CA LEU A 513 3.69 -40.02 -7.77
C LEU A 513 4.30 -41.31 -8.32
N VAL A 514 5.50 -41.25 -8.91
CA VAL A 514 6.18 -42.39 -9.57
C VAL A 514 7.47 -42.81 -8.82
N GLN A 515 7.78 -42.17 -7.69
CA GLN A 515 8.83 -42.59 -6.76
C GLN A 515 8.19 -43.09 -5.46
#